data_AF-A0AAV2IGJ0-F1
#
_entry.id   AF-A0AAV2IGJ0-F1
#
_cell.length_a   1.000
_cell.length_b   1.000
_cell.length_c   1.000
_cell.angle_alpha   90.00
_cell.angle_beta   90.00
_cell.angle_gamma   90.00
#
_symmetry.space_group_name_H-M   'P 1'
#
loop_
_entity.id
_entity.type
_entity.pdbx_description
1 polymer ?
#
loop_
_entity_poly.entity_id
_entity_poly.type
_entity_poly.pdbx_seq_one_letter_code
_entity_poly.pdbx_strand_id
1 'polypeptide(L)'
;TDGNDTTCAVLTGSSFSLDVKWPSKIYFTWLRIIVGNGEGQKESVSIKFPGDVTTQNVECKKVFVDKITTDIYCNISNPIQGIILNGSAVNTLCSLYISKGRNVALKQPTNQTSNYYYAMYPASNAVDGNTNWNFCTHTQDGGESAPRWTLSFKSNVTVSSYTIYNRVDGK
;
A
#
# COMPACT_ATOMS: atom_id res chain seq x y z
N THR A 1 8.67 -10.39 4.28
CA THR A 1 9.71 -10.72 3.28
C THR A 1 11.04 -10.29 3.87
N ASP A 2 12.14 -10.89 3.45
CA ASP A 2 13.51 -10.52 3.84
C ASP A 2 14.07 -9.35 3.01
N GLY A 3 13.31 -8.88 2.02
CA GLY A 3 13.68 -7.77 1.15
C GLY A 3 14.58 -8.17 -0.01
N ASN A 4 14.74 -9.46 -0.28
CA ASN A 4 15.58 -9.97 -1.35
C ASN A 4 14.76 -10.85 -2.31
N ASP A 5 14.67 -10.43 -3.57
CA ASP A 5 13.88 -11.12 -4.60
C ASP A 5 14.50 -12.44 -5.07
N THR A 6 15.72 -12.77 -4.64
CA THR A 6 16.41 -14.00 -5.04
C THR A 6 16.33 -15.12 -4.00
N THR A 7 15.87 -14.82 -2.78
CA THR A 7 15.74 -15.81 -1.70
C THR A 7 14.34 -16.39 -1.69
N CYS A 8 14.22 -17.64 -2.12
CA CYS A 8 12.94 -18.30 -2.30
C CYS A 8 12.59 -19.23 -1.15
N ALA A 9 11.30 -19.27 -0.82
CA ALA A 9 10.77 -20.30 0.05
C ALA A 9 11.04 -21.68 -0.56
N VAL A 10 11.23 -22.68 0.30
CA VAL A 10 11.26 -24.09 -0.07
C VAL A 10 10.26 -24.77 0.84
N LEU A 11 9.05 -24.98 0.35
CA LEU A 11 7.98 -25.66 1.07
C LEU A 11 7.95 -27.13 0.65
N THR A 12 7.82 -28.05 1.60
CA THR A 12 7.70 -29.49 1.33
C THR A 12 6.23 -29.89 1.41
N GLY A 13 5.71 -30.57 0.38
CA GLY A 13 4.30 -31.03 0.35
C GLY A 13 3.70 -31.17 -1.05
N SER A 14 2.46 -31.66 -1.13
CA SER A 14 1.70 -31.86 -2.37
C SER A 14 0.74 -30.71 -2.71
N SER A 15 0.40 -29.87 -1.74
CA SER A 15 -0.43 -28.67 -1.91
C SER A 15 0.18 -27.49 -1.18
N PHE A 16 0.42 -26.40 -1.89
CA PHE A 16 1.07 -25.21 -1.35
C PHE A 16 0.06 -24.09 -1.20
N SER A 17 -0.07 -23.60 0.03
CA SER A 17 -0.94 -22.50 0.40
C SER A 17 -0.18 -21.53 1.30
N LEU A 18 -0.41 -20.24 1.12
CA LEU A 18 0.14 -19.18 1.96
C LEU A 18 -1.01 -18.27 2.41
N ASP A 19 -1.27 -18.26 3.71
CA ASP A 19 -2.25 -17.38 4.35
C ASP A 19 -1.53 -16.14 4.92
N VAL A 20 -1.86 -14.97 4.39
CA VAL A 20 -1.30 -13.68 4.83
C VAL A 20 -2.43 -12.88 5.46
N LYS A 21 -2.28 -12.54 6.75
CA LYS A 21 -3.26 -11.73 7.48
C LYS A 21 -2.62 -10.45 8.01
N TRP A 22 -3.43 -9.40 8.06
CA TRP A 22 -3.06 -8.09 8.60
C TRP A 22 -3.79 -7.84 9.92
N PRO A 23 -3.22 -7.04 10.84
CA PRO A 23 -3.93 -6.60 12.04
C PRO A 23 -5.22 -5.81 11.73
N SER A 24 -5.20 -5.00 10.66
CA SER A 24 -6.31 -4.13 10.26
C SER A 24 -6.68 -4.31 8.80
N LYS A 25 -7.95 -4.09 8.44
CA LYS A 25 -8.40 -4.17 7.05
C LYS A 25 -7.72 -3.11 6.17
N ILE A 26 -7.43 -3.46 4.91
CA ILE A 26 -6.75 -2.60 3.93
C ILE A 26 -7.53 -2.54 2.61
N TYR A 27 -7.45 -1.42 1.91
CA TYR A 27 -7.89 -1.34 0.51
C TYR A 27 -6.81 -1.96 -0.39
N PHE A 28 -7.08 -3.17 -0.86
CA PHE A 28 -6.22 -3.86 -1.81
C PHE A 28 -6.27 -3.16 -3.17
N THR A 29 -5.12 -3.06 -3.84
CA THR A 29 -5.06 -2.54 -5.21
C THR A 29 -4.48 -3.58 -6.16
N TRP A 30 -3.29 -4.07 -5.85
CA TRP A 30 -2.61 -5.12 -6.61
C TRP A 30 -1.59 -5.83 -5.71
N LEU A 31 -1.09 -6.95 -6.17
CA LEU A 31 0.07 -7.61 -5.60
C LEU A 31 1.07 -8.00 -6.68
N ARG A 32 2.33 -8.17 -6.31
CA ARG A 32 3.36 -8.76 -7.14
C ARG A 32 3.89 -10.00 -6.46
N ILE A 33 3.98 -11.07 -7.25
CA ILE A 33 4.74 -12.26 -6.88
C ILE A 33 5.99 -12.36 -7.73
N ILE A 34 7.05 -12.86 -7.11
CA ILE A 34 8.30 -13.25 -7.77
C ILE A 34 8.59 -14.70 -7.36
N VAL A 35 8.87 -15.56 -8.33
CA VAL A 35 9.11 -17.00 -8.10
C VAL A 35 10.48 -17.44 -8.60
N GLY A 36 11.06 -18.47 -7.97
CA GLY A 36 12.44 -18.91 -8.21
C GLY A 36 12.64 -19.74 -9.48
N ASN A 37 11.56 -20.15 -10.15
CA ASN A 37 11.61 -20.98 -11.36
C ASN A 37 10.86 -20.31 -12.53
N GLY A 38 11.46 -20.40 -13.74
CA GLY A 38 11.01 -19.68 -14.93
C GLY A 38 9.68 -20.13 -15.56
N GLU A 39 8.94 -19.12 -16.02
CA GLU A 39 7.81 -19.05 -16.96
C GLU A 39 6.53 -19.85 -16.66
N GLY A 40 6.60 -21.15 -16.33
CA GLY A 40 5.40 -21.99 -16.22
C GLY A 40 4.72 -21.97 -14.83
N GLN A 41 5.50 -21.80 -13.76
CA GLN A 41 4.95 -21.92 -12.40
C GLN A 41 4.11 -20.71 -11.97
N LYS A 42 4.44 -19.50 -12.46
CA LYS A 42 3.73 -18.26 -12.09
C LYS A 42 2.24 -18.27 -12.47
N GLU A 43 1.85 -19.07 -13.45
CA GLU A 43 0.45 -19.20 -13.88
C GLU A 43 -0.41 -19.97 -12.88
N SER A 44 0.19 -20.90 -12.14
CA SER A 44 -0.54 -21.81 -11.23
C SER A 44 -1.02 -21.14 -9.94
N VAL A 45 -0.64 -19.88 -9.70
CA VAL A 45 -1.10 -19.13 -8.53
C VAL A 45 -2.59 -18.77 -8.65
N SER A 46 -3.34 -19.02 -7.59
CA SER A 46 -4.70 -18.52 -7.40
C SER A 46 -4.74 -17.72 -6.11
N ILE A 47 -5.56 -16.67 -6.09
CA ILE A 47 -5.74 -15.82 -4.92
C ILE A 47 -7.18 -15.93 -4.43
N LYS A 48 -7.34 -15.99 -3.10
CA LYS A 48 -8.62 -15.88 -2.41
C LYS A 48 -8.53 -14.79 -1.34
N PHE A 49 -9.68 -14.22 -1.03
CA PHE A 49 -9.82 -13.15 -0.04
C PHE A 49 -10.68 -13.67 1.11
N PRO A 50 -10.08 -14.12 2.24
CA PRO A 50 -10.84 -14.62 3.39
C PRO A 50 -11.75 -13.54 4.01
N GLY A 51 -12.99 -13.89 4.37
CA GLY A 51 -13.99 -13.01 5.00
C GLY A 51 -15.27 -12.80 4.15
N ASP A 52 -16.02 -11.71 4.39
CA ASP A 52 -17.30 -11.37 3.69
C ASP A 52 -17.17 -11.17 2.17
N VAL A 53 -15.94 -11.20 1.62
CA VAL A 53 -15.65 -11.13 0.18
C VAL A 53 -15.78 -12.51 -0.50
N THR A 54 -15.93 -13.59 0.28
CA THR A 54 -16.03 -14.98 -0.19
C THR A 54 -17.24 -15.30 -1.08
N THR A 55 -18.23 -14.40 -1.18
CA THR A 55 -19.42 -14.57 -2.03
C THR A 55 -19.33 -13.89 -3.39
N GLN A 56 -18.30 -13.06 -3.63
CA GLN A 56 -18.05 -12.50 -4.96
C GLN A 56 -16.99 -13.32 -5.69
N ASN A 57 -17.28 -13.68 -6.94
CA ASN A 57 -16.26 -14.06 -7.91
C ASN A 57 -15.37 -12.83 -8.15
N VAL A 58 -14.33 -12.66 -7.33
CA VAL A 58 -13.39 -11.57 -7.49
C VAL A 58 -12.59 -11.83 -8.76
N GLU A 59 -12.87 -11.04 -9.79
CA GLU A 59 -12.11 -11.10 -11.03
C GLU A 59 -10.71 -10.53 -10.81
N CYS A 60 -9.71 -11.37 -11.02
CA CYS A 60 -8.31 -10.99 -10.94
C CYS A 60 -7.64 -11.10 -12.30
N LYS A 61 -7.09 -9.98 -12.77
CA LYS A 61 -6.24 -9.90 -13.97
C LYS A 61 -4.79 -10.14 -13.58
N LYS A 62 -4.13 -11.10 -14.24
CA LYS A 62 -2.69 -11.33 -14.14
C LYS A 62 -1.96 -10.61 -15.28
N VAL A 63 -0.82 -9.99 -14.96
CA VAL A 63 0.09 -9.34 -15.90
C VAL A 63 1.47 -9.95 -15.69
N PHE A 64 1.96 -10.66 -16.70
CA PHE A 64 3.29 -11.26 -16.66
C PHE A 64 4.32 -10.20 -17.05
N VAL A 65 5.03 -9.68 -16.05
CA VAL A 65 6.02 -8.61 -16.24
C VAL A 65 7.28 -9.16 -16.90
N ASP A 66 7.74 -10.32 -16.44
CA ASP A 66 8.87 -11.03 -17.00
C ASP A 66 8.71 -12.55 -16.75
N LYS A 67 9.80 -13.32 -16.87
CA LYS A 67 9.79 -14.79 -16.70
C LYS A 67 9.41 -15.26 -15.30
N ILE A 68 9.64 -14.46 -14.27
CA ILE A 68 9.46 -14.82 -12.86
C ILE A 68 8.49 -13.89 -12.10
N THR A 69 8.23 -12.70 -12.64
CA THR A 69 7.42 -11.66 -12.00
C THR A 69 6.01 -11.63 -12.58
N THR A 70 5.01 -11.66 -11.70
CA THR A 70 3.60 -11.49 -12.07
C THR A 70 2.94 -10.46 -11.17
N ASP A 71 2.30 -9.46 -11.79
CA ASP A 71 1.42 -8.51 -11.13
C ASP A 71 -0.02 -9.03 -11.22
N ILE A 72 -0.73 -9.03 -10.09
CA ILE A 72 -2.11 -9.48 -10.00
C ILE A 72 -2.96 -8.32 -9.50
N TYR A 73 -3.91 -7.91 -10.34
CA TYR A 73 -4.88 -6.86 -10.06
C TYR A 73 -6.24 -7.52 -9.84
N CYS A 74 -6.90 -7.24 -8.72
CA CYS A 74 -8.20 -7.80 -8.42
C CYS A 74 -9.20 -6.67 -8.19
N ASN A 75 -10.38 -6.77 -8.79
CA ASN A 75 -11.42 -5.76 -8.62
C ASN A 75 -12.12 -5.94 -7.27
N ILE A 76 -11.58 -5.30 -6.23
CA ILE A 76 -12.10 -5.38 -4.86
C ILE A 76 -12.55 -4.01 -4.42
N SER A 77 -13.83 -3.89 -4.06
CA SER A 77 -14.39 -2.62 -3.56
C SER A 77 -14.31 -2.49 -2.03
N ASN A 78 -14.28 -3.60 -1.30
CA ASN A 78 -14.32 -3.63 0.15
C ASN A 78 -12.94 -3.88 0.76
N PRO A 79 -12.61 -3.26 1.91
CA PRO A 79 -11.32 -3.48 2.54
C PRO A 79 -11.19 -4.92 3.08
N ILE A 80 -10.04 -5.54 2.83
CA ILE A 80 -9.73 -6.95 3.15
C ILE A 80 -8.78 -7.07 4.33
N GLN A 81 -8.86 -8.16 5.09
CA GLN A 81 -7.96 -8.43 6.23
C GLN A 81 -6.87 -9.47 5.93
N GLY A 82 -6.89 -10.07 4.74
CA GLY A 82 -5.88 -11.03 4.35
C GLY A 82 -6.07 -11.51 2.93
N ILE A 83 -5.11 -12.32 2.48
CA ILE A 83 -5.17 -13.05 1.22
C ILE A 83 -4.71 -14.49 1.45
N ILE A 84 -5.20 -15.41 0.63
CA ILE A 84 -4.71 -16.78 0.57
C ILE A 84 -4.22 -17.02 -0.86
N LEU A 85 -2.93 -17.31 -1.00
CA LEU A 85 -2.35 -17.75 -2.26
C LEU A 85 -2.32 -19.28 -2.28
N ASN A 86 -2.75 -19.91 -3.38
CA ASN A 86 -2.65 -21.35 -3.57
C ASN A 86 -2.04 -21.65 -4.94
N GLY A 87 -1.31 -22.76 -5.04
CA GLY A 87 -0.76 -23.24 -6.30
C GLY A 87 0.72 -23.59 -6.22
N SER A 88 1.25 -24.27 -7.23
CA SER A 88 2.65 -24.73 -7.23
C SER A 88 3.66 -23.59 -7.17
N ALA A 89 3.32 -22.40 -7.68
CA ALA A 89 4.16 -21.20 -7.56
C ALA A 89 4.44 -20.76 -6.11
N VAL A 90 3.55 -21.10 -5.16
CA VAL A 90 3.73 -20.72 -3.75
C VAL A 90 4.95 -21.42 -3.15
N ASN A 91 5.29 -22.63 -3.63
CA ASN A 91 6.48 -23.36 -3.19
C ASN A 91 7.77 -22.65 -3.56
N THR A 92 7.77 -21.89 -4.64
CA THR A 92 8.98 -21.25 -5.19
C THR A 92 8.92 -19.75 -5.03
N LEU A 93 8.03 -19.24 -4.17
CA LEU A 93 7.83 -17.82 -3.94
C LEU A 93 9.08 -17.21 -3.29
N CYS A 94 9.66 -16.21 -3.92
CA CYS A 94 10.77 -15.43 -3.39
C CYS A 94 10.27 -14.15 -2.73
N SER A 95 9.44 -13.40 -3.46
CA SER A 95 8.85 -12.17 -2.92
C SER A 95 7.36 -12.10 -3.16
N LEU A 96 6.68 -11.52 -2.17
CA LEU A 96 5.28 -11.15 -2.23
C LEU A 96 5.14 -9.70 -1.77
N TYR A 97 4.79 -8.83 -2.71
CA TYR A 97 4.49 -7.43 -2.45
C TYR A 97 2.99 -7.23 -2.54
N ILE A 98 2.36 -6.67 -1.50
CA ILE A 98 0.93 -6.40 -1.50
C ILE A 98 0.73 -4.89 -1.36
N SER A 99 0.13 -4.30 -2.38
CA SER A 99 -0.04 -2.86 -2.49
C SER A 99 -1.35 -2.40 -1.87
N LYS A 100 -1.24 -1.44 -0.94
CA LYS A 100 -2.36 -0.67 -0.37
C LYS A 100 -2.71 0.56 -1.22
N GLY A 101 -2.17 0.64 -2.44
CA GLY A 101 -2.24 1.81 -3.31
C GLY A 101 -1.00 2.71 -3.19
N ARG A 102 -1.06 3.83 -3.90
CA ARG A 102 0.00 4.84 -3.93
C ARG A 102 -0.41 6.05 -3.10
N ASN A 103 0.55 6.68 -2.43
CA ASN A 103 0.34 8.01 -1.86
C ASN A 103 0.15 9.03 -3.00
N VAL A 104 -1.10 9.36 -3.30
CA VAL A 104 -1.47 10.35 -4.32
C VAL A 104 -1.34 11.80 -3.85
N ALA A 105 -1.17 12.03 -2.54
CA ALA A 105 -0.95 13.35 -1.97
C ALA A 105 0.48 13.86 -2.16
N LEU A 106 1.45 12.95 -2.37
CA LEU A 106 2.86 13.28 -2.49
C LEU A 106 3.12 14.41 -3.49
N LYS A 107 3.70 15.52 -2.99
CA LYS A 107 4.04 16.74 -3.74
C LYS A 107 2.87 17.41 -4.46
N GLN A 108 1.63 17.14 -4.04
CA GLN A 108 0.47 17.88 -4.54
C GLN A 108 0.46 19.32 -3.97
N PRO A 109 -0.22 20.26 -4.65
CA PRO A 109 -0.45 21.60 -4.14
C PRO A 109 -1.14 21.59 -2.78
N THR A 110 -0.63 22.39 -1.86
CA THR A 110 -1.14 22.52 -0.51
C THR A 110 -1.24 23.99 -0.13
N ASN A 111 -2.18 24.30 0.76
CA ASN A 111 -2.31 25.61 1.37
C ASN A 111 -2.64 25.45 2.85
N GLN A 112 -2.27 26.43 3.65
CA GLN A 112 -2.74 26.54 5.02
C GLN A 112 -3.11 27.98 5.30
N THR A 113 -4.01 28.19 6.26
CA THR A 113 -4.61 29.49 6.52
C THR A 113 -3.60 30.56 6.95
N SER A 114 -2.51 30.16 7.60
CA SER A 114 -1.39 31.01 8.00
C SER A 114 -0.10 30.19 8.12
N ASN A 115 1.07 30.82 8.08
CA ASN A 115 2.35 30.13 8.33
C ASN A 115 2.99 30.67 9.61
N TYR A 116 3.32 29.80 10.56
CA TYR A 116 4.14 30.19 11.70
C TYR A 116 5.52 30.61 11.23
N TYR A 117 6.00 31.74 11.75
CA TYR A 117 7.33 32.29 11.49
C TYR A 117 7.65 32.45 9.98
N TYR A 118 6.79 33.19 9.27
CA TYR A 118 7.00 33.65 7.88
C TYR A 118 7.48 32.54 6.90
N ALA A 119 6.92 31.32 7.02
CA ALA A 119 7.15 30.15 6.16
C ALA A 119 8.26 29.16 6.55
N MET A 120 8.72 29.13 7.80
CA MET A 120 9.59 28.05 8.29
C MET A 120 8.91 26.66 8.28
N TYR A 121 7.58 26.62 8.40
CA TYR A 121 6.78 25.39 8.45
C TYR A 121 5.63 25.41 7.42
N PRO A 122 5.97 25.39 6.11
CA PRO A 122 4.99 25.57 5.04
C PRO A 122 4.05 24.36 4.93
N ALA A 123 2.86 24.59 4.37
CA ALA A 123 1.85 23.54 4.11
C ALA A 123 2.40 22.33 3.34
N SER A 124 3.40 22.54 2.49
CA SER A 124 4.01 21.49 1.66
C SER A 124 4.71 20.40 2.45
N ASN A 125 5.11 20.67 3.70
CA ASN A 125 5.77 19.67 4.56
C ASN A 125 4.87 18.46 4.81
N ALA A 126 3.55 18.61 4.88
CA ALA A 126 2.63 17.49 5.09
C ALA A 126 2.56 16.48 3.92
N VAL A 127 3.14 16.81 2.77
CA VAL A 127 3.10 15.97 1.56
C VAL A 127 4.47 15.82 0.90
N ASP A 128 5.56 16.02 1.65
CA ASP A 128 6.91 16.00 1.10
C ASP A 128 7.54 14.59 1.06
N GLY A 129 6.94 13.62 1.74
CA GLY A 129 7.41 12.24 1.88
C GLY A 129 8.26 11.98 3.13
N ASN A 130 8.45 12.98 4.00
CA ASN A 130 9.22 12.91 5.22
C ASN A 130 8.29 12.81 6.44
N THR A 131 8.35 11.69 7.16
CA THR A 131 7.53 11.47 8.37
C THR A 131 8.25 11.87 9.66
N ASN A 132 9.38 12.57 9.57
CA ASN A 132 10.11 13.06 10.74
C ASN A 132 9.31 14.18 11.43
N TRP A 133 9.03 13.99 12.71
CA TRP A 133 8.23 14.91 13.54
C TRP A 133 8.80 16.32 13.66
N ASN A 134 10.08 16.54 13.33
CA ASN A 134 10.69 17.87 13.29
C ASN A 134 10.27 18.69 12.06
N PHE A 135 9.76 18.06 11.01
CA PHE A 135 9.42 18.68 9.73
C PHE A 135 7.91 18.67 9.48
N CYS A 136 7.15 19.24 10.42
CA CYS A 136 5.69 19.38 10.30
C CYS A 136 5.28 20.69 9.61
N THR A 137 3.99 20.79 9.26
CA THR A 137 3.32 22.06 8.95
C THR A 137 2.98 22.80 10.24
N HIS A 138 2.92 24.13 10.21
CA HIS A 138 2.53 24.91 11.39
C HIS A 138 1.79 26.19 11.00
N THR A 139 0.51 26.30 11.39
CA THR A 139 -0.24 27.56 11.33
C THR A 139 0.20 28.48 12.46
N GLN A 140 -0.13 29.78 12.40
CA GLN A 140 0.26 30.75 13.42
C GLN A 140 -0.26 30.36 14.82
N ASP A 141 0.56 30.61 15.84
CA ASP A 141 0.16 30.42 17.24
C ASP A 141 -0.71 31.57 17.74
N GLY A 142 -1.82 31.22 18.40
CA GLY A 142 -2.71 32.16 19.08
C GLY A 142 -3.51 33.08 18.14
N GLY A 143 -4.79 33.29 18.44
CA GLY A 143 -5.64 34.25 17.73
C GLY A 143 -6.24 33.77 16.41
N GLU A 144 -5.87 32.58 15.92
CA GLU A 144 -6.54 31.97 14.77
C GLU A 144 -7.72 31.08 15.22
N SER A 145 -8.94 31.43 14.82
CA SER A 145 -10.17 30.76 15.28
C SER A 145 -10.49 29.46 14.54
N ALA A 146 -9.92 29.24 13.35
CA ALA A 146 -10.18 28.06 12.53
C ALA A 146 -8.97 27.71 11.63
N PRO A 147 -7.83 27.31 12.21
CA PRO A 147 -6.66 26.91 11.44
C PRO A 147 -7.01 25.72 10.55
N ARG A 148 -6.65 25.80 9.27
CA ARG A 148 -6.94 24.76 8.28
C ARG A 148 -5.75 24.54 7.37
N TRP A 149 -5.59 23.29 6.98
CA TRP A 149 -4.70 22.87 5.91
C TRP A 149 -5.54 22.23 4.80
N THR A 150 -5.20 22.53 3.55
CA THR A 150 -5.94 22.10 2.37
C THR A 150 -4.98 21.45 1.37
N LEU A 151 -5.39 20.30 0.84
CA LEU A 151 -4.75 19.59 -0.26
C LEU A 151 -5.58 19.78 -1.52
N SER A 152 -4.94 20.12 -2.63
CA SER A 152 -5.59 20.15 -3.95
C SER A 152 -4.95 19.12 -4.86
N PHE A 153 -5.75 18.21 -5.41
CA PHE A 153 -5.25 17.27 -6.42
C PHE A 153 -5.32 17.90 -7.80
N LYS A 154 -4.22 17.83 -8.56
CA LYS A 154 -4.16 18.35 -9.95
C LYS A 154 -5.04 17.57 -10.94
N SER A 155 -5.46 16.37 -10.56
CA SER A 155 -6.32 15.48 -11.34
C SER A 155 -7.33 14.82 -10.41
N ASN A 156 -8.43 14.32 -10.97
CA ASN A 156 -9.37 13.50 -10.20
C ASN A 156 -8.66 12.25 -9.66
N VAL A 157 -8.83 12.00 -8.37
CA VAL A 157 -8.29 10.82 -7.69
C VAL A 157 -9.38 10.18 -6.84
N THR A 158 -9.38 8.85 -6.79
CA THR A 158 -10.20 8.11 -5.84
C THR A 158 -9.39 7.88 -4.58
N VAL A 159 -9.77 8.52 -3.48
CA VAL A 159 -9.09 8.37 -2.19
C VAL A 159 -9.75 7.26 -1.39
N SER A 160 -8.99 6.22 -1.06
CA SER A 160 -9.45 5.09 -0.25
C SER A 160 -9.11 5.22 1.23
N SER A 161 -8.06 5.95 1.58
CA SER A 161 -7.61 6.12 2.96
C SER A 161 -6.74 7.36 3.13
N TYR A 162 -6.69 7.88 4.36
CA TYR A 162 -5.80 8.95 4.77
C TYR A 162 -4.88 8.44 5.89
N THR A 163 -3.63 8.91 5.89
CA THR A 163 -2.68 8.65 6.98
C THR A 163 -2.12 9.99 7.43
N ILE A 164 -2.29 10.31 8.72
CA ILE A 164 -1.87 11.57 9.32
C ILE A 164 -0.80 11.26 10.36
N TYR A 165 0.35 11.91 10.24
CA TYR A 165 1.44 11.82 11.20
C TYR A 165 1.42 13.06 12.09
N ASN A 166 1.18 12.85 13.38
CA ASN A 166 1.19 13.95 14.34
C ASN A 166 2.61 14.28 14.78
N ARG A 167 2.82 15.52 15.25
CA ARG A 167 4.04 15.90 15.96
C ARG A 167 4.20 15.03 17.21
N VAL A 168 5.39 14.46 17.38
CA VAL A 168 5.77 13.71 18.58
C VAL A 168 6.85 14.54 19.26
N ASP A 169 6.42 15.44 20.14
CA ASP A 169 7.34 16.05 21.09
C ASP A 169 7.81 14.94 22.03
N GLY A 170 9.12 14.70 22.10
CA GLY A 170 9.69 13.63 22.92
C GLY A 170 9.10 13.67 24.35
N LYS A 171 8.54 12.54 24.78
CA LYS A 171 8.26 12.30 26.20
C LYS A 171 9.53 11.85 26.90
#